data_AF-A0A6A6E0J9-F1
#
_entry.id   AF-A0A6A6E0J9-F1
#
_cell.length_a   1.000
_cell.length_b   1.000
_cell.length_c   1.000
_cell.angle_alpha   90.00
_cell.angle_beta   90.00
_cell.angle_gamma   90.00
#
_symmetry.space_group_name_H-M   'P 1'
#
loop_
_entity.id
_entity.type
_entity.pdbx_description
1 polymer ?
#
loop_
_entity_poly.entity_id
_entity_poly.type
_entity_poly.pdbx_seq_one_letter_code
_entity_poly.pdbx_strand_id
1 'polypeptide(L)'
;TGFLLPTLQIRTILQATTVRDRDEALKTLPSNLDEAFGGTMSRIEQQPNALSEKAGKIIAWIQLAERPLTVDELLCSLAIKDGDTCLNLRGIPVRKTLLNCCHGLAVIDQETSTVRLVHYSLQEHLRPQDQIFGVTKAKWHSKIARTCLTFLEFPSVPAREAPEQNNRTITLPFYASTQWGHHLRRSDNSSDTTMELAKRYLYNGLANNFESLRLLYEAMYPYDYQRLLDQVSAAHIVAFFWAFLESCPT
;
A
#
# COMPACT_ATOMS: atom_id res chain seq x y z
N THR A 1 12.92 9.23 22.06
CA THR A 1 13.37 8.27 21.03
C THR A 1 14.40 7.24 21.52
N GLY A 2 14.71 7.13 22.82
CA GLY A 2 15.80 6.26 23.31
C GLY A 2 15.52 4.75 23.46
N PHE A 3 14.33 4.24 23.15
CA PHE A 3 13.93 2.86 23.50
C PHE A 3 13.61 1.95 22.30
N LEU A 4 13.78 2.42 21.05
CA LEU A 4 13.45 1.60 19.88
C LEU A 4 14.37 0.39 19.73
N LEU A 5 15.68 0.59 19.77
CA LEU A 5 16.65 -0.49 19.64
C LEU A 5 16.46 -1.55 20.76
N PRO A 6 16.37 -1.18 22.06
CA PRO A 6 16.02 -2.13 23.12
C PRO A 6 14.70 -2.88 22.86
N THR A 7 13.68 -2.20 22.33
CA THR A 7 12.39 -2.84 21.98
C THR A 7 12.56 -3.89 20.89
N LEU A 8 13.35 -3.62 19.85
CA LEU A 8 13.63 -4.57 18.77
C LEU A 8 14.51 -5.74 19.23
N GLN A 9 15.49 -5.48 20.09
CA GLN A 9 16.32 -6.51 20.73
C GLN A 9 15.46 -7.46 21.56
N ILE A 10 14.60 -6.93 22.45
CA ILE A 10 13.68 -7.73 23.26
C ILE A 10 12.76 -8.55 22.36
N ARG A 11 12.19 -7.96 21.31
CA ARG A 11 11.34 -8.69 20.35
C ARG A 11 12.09 -9.84 19.67
N THR A 12 13.35 -9.64 19.32
CA THR A 12 14.19 -10.69 18.72
C THR A 12 14.33 -11.89 19.68
N ILE A 13 14.56 -11.63 20.97
CA ILE A 13 14.64 -12.68 22.00
C ILE A 13 13.29 -13.36 22.22
N LEU A 14 12.20 -12.58 22.28
CA LEU A 14 10.85 -13.12 22.53
C LEU A 14 10.32 -13.99 21.38
N GLN A 15 10.84 -13.80 20.16
CA GLN A 15 10.49 -14.61 18.99
C GLN A 15 11.19 -15.97 18.96
N ALA A 16 12.25 -16.17 19.75
CA ALA A 16 12.95 -17.43 19.83
C ALA A 16 12.09 -18.52 20.50
N THR A 17 12.02 -19.69 19.85
CA THR A 17 11.10 -20.77 20.23
C THR A 17 11.64 -21.70 21.30
N THR A 18 12.96 -21.80 21.42
CA THR A 18 13.62 -22.63 22.43
C THR A 18 14.54 -21.80 23.34
N VAL A 19 14.90 -22.35 24.51
CA VAL A 19 15.89 -21.73 25.40
C VAL A 19 17.24 -21.58 24.72
N ARG A 20 17.65 -22.57 23.91
CA ARG A 20 18.88 -22.51 23.12
C ARG A 20 18.86 -21.34 22.14
N ASP A 21 17.77 -21.19 21.38
CA ASP A 21 17.62 -20.09 20.42
C ASP A 21 17.64 -18.73 21.12
N ARG A 22 17.10 -18.65 22.36
CA ARG A 22 17.18 -17.43 23.18
C ARG A 22 18.61 -17.11 23.59
N ASP A 23 19.38 -18.10 24.02
CA ASP A 23 20.79 -17.92 24.38
C ASP A 23 21.64 -17.51 23.17
N GLU A 24 21.34 -18.03 21.99
CA GLU A 24 21.99 -17.63 20.73
C GLU A 24 21.58 -16.21 20.31
N ALA A 25 20.29 -15.87 20.42
CA ALA A 25 19.80 -14.52 20.16
C ALA A 25 20.43 -13.48 21.10
N LEU A 26 20.64 -13.82 22.37
CA LEU A 26 21.33 -12.96 23.34
C LEU A 26 22.80 -12.68 22.95
N LYS A 27 23.46 -13.63 22.29
CA LYS A 27 24.83 -13.46 21.78
C LYS A 27 24.91 -12.68 20.46
N THR A 28 23.80 -12.64 19.71
CA THR A 28 23.72 -12.06 18.36
C THR A 28 22.79 -10.84 18.32
N LEU A 29 22.64 -10.15 19.45
CA LEU A 29 21.79 -8.96 19.52
C LEU A 29 22.30 -7.87 18.57
N PRO A 30 21.40 -7.21 17.83
CA PRO A 30 21.79 -6.12 16.95
C PRO A 30 22.39 -4.98 17.76
N SER A 31 23.53 -4.48 17.33
CA SER A 31 24.27 -3.39 17.99
C SER A 31 23.70 -2.02 17.65
N ASN A 32 23.00 -1.91 16.51
CA ASN A 32 22.42 -0.69 15.98
C ASN A 32 21.06 -0.97 15.31
N LEU A 33 20.37 0.10 14.89
CA LEU A 33 19.05 0.00 14.29
C LEU A 33 19.07 -0.70 12.93
N ASP A 34 20.11 -0.52 12.13
CA ASP A 34 20.20 -1.14 10.79
C ASP A 34 20.29 -2.66 10.89
N GLU A 35 21.13 -3.18 11.80
CA GLU A 35 21.18 -4.62 12.11
C GLU A 35 19.85 -5.14 12.66
N ALA A 36 19.18 -4.35 13.52
CA ALA A 36 17.89 -4.75 14.09
C ALA A 36 16.78 -4.82 13.04
N PHE A 37 16.74 -3.86 12.12
CA PHE A 37 15.80 -3.85 11.00
C PHE A 37 16.11 -4.97 10.02
N GLY A 38 17.37 -5.12 9.59
CA GLY A 38 17.82 -6.19 8.70
C GLY A 38 17.46 -7.57 9.25
N GLY A 39 17.79 -7.83 10.53
CA GLY A 39 17.42 -9.10 11.17
C GLY A 39 15.91 -9.33 11.23
N THR A 40 15.11 -8.29 11.47
CA THR A 40 13.64 -8.41 11.46
C THR A 40 13.10 -8.68 10.05
N MET A 41 13.66 -8.04 9.03
CA MET A 41 13.31 -8.27 7.62
C MET A 41 13.67 -9.70 7.19
N SER A 42 14.85 -10.22 7.55
CA SER A 42 15.21 -11.62 7.28
C SER A 42 14.26 -12.61 7.96
N ARG A 43 13.82 -12.32 9.19
CA ARG A 43 12.79 -13.14 9.85
C ARG A 43 11.44 -13.08 9.15
N ILE A 44 11.10 -11.98 8.49
CA ILE A 44 9.90 -11.90 7.65
C ILE A 44 10.04 -12.79 6.42
N GLU A 45 11.21 -12.79 5.78
CA GLU A 45 11.50 -13.61 4.60
C GLU A 45 11.48 -15.11 4.91
N GLN A 46 11.87 -15.50 6.13
CA GLN A 46 11.87 -16.89 6.61
C GLN A 46 10.49 -17.43 7.01
N GLN A 47 9.45 -16.59 7.08
CA GLN A 47 8.08 -17.07 7.31
C GLN A 47 7.59 -17.92 6.12
N PRO A 48 6.52 -18.73 6.29
CA PRO A 48 5.85 -19.39 5.17
C PRO A 48 5.57 -18.41 4.02
N ASN A 49 5.82 -18.82 2.79
CA ASN A 49 5.81 -17.96 1.60
C ASN A 49 4.59 -17.02 1.52
N ALA A 50 3.38 -17.50 1.83
CA ALA A 50 2.16 -16.69 1.81
C ALA A 50 2.18 -15.52 2.82
N LEU A 51 2.77 -15.74 4.01
CA LEU A 51 2.89 -14.70 5.05
C LEU A 51 4.01 -13.71 4.71
N SER A 52 5.14 -14.22 4.21
CA SER A 52 6.26 -13.40 3.72
C SER A 52 5.82 -12.48 2.58
N GLU A 53 5.11 -13.01 1.57
CA GLU A 53 4.58 -12.22 0.45
C GLU A 53 3.58 -11.17 0.94
N LYS A 54 2.68 -11.53 1.86
CA LYS A 54 1.71 -10.59 2.45
C LYS A 54 2.43 -9.48 3.22
N ALA A 55 3.42 -9.81 4.04
CA ALA A 55 4.20 -8.83 4.79
C ALA A 55 4.95 -7.87 3.85
N GLY A 56 5.56 -8.40 2.78
CA GLY A 56 6.22 -7.60 1.77
C GLY A 56 5.26 -6.65 1.06
N LYS A 57 4.06 -7.12 0.68
CA LYS A 57 2.99 -6.26 0.14
C LYS A 57 2.61 -5.16 1.11
N ILE A 58 2.36 -5.48 2.38
CA ILE A 58 1.98 -4.49 3.41
C ILE A 58 3.06 -3.43 3.56
N ILE A 59 4.32 -3.84 3.72
CA ILE A 59 5.43 -2.91 3.93
C ILE A 59 5.65 -2.05 2.67
N ALA A 60 5.53 -2.62 1.47
CA ALA A 60 5.62 -1.85 0.22
C ALA A 60 4.49 -0.83 0.09
N TRP A 61 3.24 -1.21 0.38
CA TRP A 61 2.10 -0.29 0.39
C TRP A 61 2.33 0.86 1.39
N ILE A 62 2.81 0.59 2.59
CA ILE A 62 3.07 1.63 3.59
C ILE A 62 4.24 2.53 3.17
N GLN A 63 5.36 1.95 2.73
CA GLN A 63 6.60 2.68 2.44
C GLN A 63 6.50 3.54 1.18
N LEU A 64 5.75 3.08 0.18
CA LEU A 64 5.67 3.71 -1.14
C LEU A 64 4.40 4.53 -1.33
N ALA A 65 3.51 4.59 -0.34
CA ALA A 65 2.31 5.38 -0.46
C ALA A 65 2.62 6.89 -0.51
N GLU A 66 1.92 7.60 -1.38
CA GLU A 66 2.05 9.07 -1.50
C GLU A 66 1.43 9.80 -0.30
N ARG A 67 0.55 9.12 0.43
CA ARG A 67 -0.03 9.58 1.72
C ARG A 67 -0.28 8.39 2.64
N PRO A 68 -0.44 8.59 3.96
CA PRO A 68 -0.85 7.52 4.86
C PRO A 68 -2.11 6.80 4.38
N LEU A 69 -2.06 5.46 4.38
CA LEU A 69 -3.17 4.60 4.04
C LEU A 69 -4.03 4.34 5.26
N THR A 70 -5.35 4.37 5.11
CA THR A 70 -6.25 3.86 6.14
C THR A 70 -6.13 2.34 6.22
N VAL A 71 -6.52 1.77 7.37
CA VAL A 71 -6.55 0.31 7.53
C VAL A 71 -7.48 -0.34 6.50
N ASP A 72 -8.61 0.30 6.18
CA ASP A 72 -9.60 -0.26 5.26
C ASP A 72 -9.15 -0.17 3.80
N GLU A 73 -8.41 0.87 3.42
CA GLU A 73 -7.71 0.96 2.13
C GLU A 73 -6.71 -0.19 1.95
N LEU A 74 -5.87 -0.44 2.96
CA LEU A 74 -4.91 -1.55 2.90
C LEU A 74 -5.60 -2.91 2.86
N LEU A 75 -6.69 -3.10 3.62
CA LEU A 75 -7.45 -4.35 3.58
C LEU A 75 -8.06 -4.62 2.20
N CYS A 76 -8.62 -3.58 1.57
CA CYS A 76 -9.14 -3.65 0.22
C CYS A 76 -8.04 -4.02 -0.78
N SER A 77 -6.91 -3.30 -0.74
CA SER A 77 -5.83 -3.49 -1.71
C SER A 77 -5.18 -4.88 -1.64
N LEU A 78 -5.11 -5.49 -0.45
CA LEU A 78 -4.60 -6.84 -0.27
C LEU A 78 -5.56 -7.93 -0.77
N ALA A 79 -6.85 -7.63 -0.91
CA ALA A 79 -7.85 -8.59 -1.39
C ALA A 79 -7.88 -8.72 -2.91
N ILE A 80 -7.45 -7.68 -3.62
CA ILE A 80 -7.47 -7.58 -5.07
C ILE A 80 -6.33 -8.38 -5.68
N LYS A 81 -6.65 -9.18 -6.69
CA LYS A 81 -5.70 -9.96 -7.47
C LYS A 81 -5.74 -9.55 -8.94
N ASP A 82 -4.67 -9.90 -9.64
CA ASP A 82 -4.58 -9.70 -11.09
C ASP A 82 -5.68 -10.52 -11.78
N GLY A 83 -6.46 -9.85 -12.65
CA GLY A 83 -7.54 -10.47 -13.40
C GLY A 83 -8.89 -10.54 -12.69
N ASP A 84 -8.98 -10.06 -11.44
CA ASP A 84 -10.28 -9.88 -10.80
C ASP A 84 -11.14 -8.91 -11.61
N THR A 85 -12.44 -9.20 -11.71
CA THR A 85 -13.45 -8.34 -12.37
C THR A 85 -14.40 -7.69 -11.37
N CYS A 86 -14.37 -8.12 -10.11
CA CYS A 86 -15.12 -7.54 -8.99
C CYS A 86 -14.39 -7.80 -7.67
N LEU A 87 -14.72 -7.02 -6.64
CA LEU A 87 -14.12 -7.18 -5.31
C LEU A 87 -14.62 -8.46 -4.64
N ASN A 88 -13.72 -9.43 -4.43
CA ASN A 88 -14.04 -10.62 -3.66
C ASN A 88 -13.92 -10.34 -2.15
N LEU A 89 -15.05 -10.11 -1.49
CA LEU A 89 -15.12 -9.86 -0.03
C LEU A 89 -14.50 -10.98 0.81
N ARG A 90 -14.42 -12.22 0.30
CA ARG A 90 -13.78 -13.35 0.99
C ARG A 90 -12.25 -13.29 0.93
N GLY A 91 -11.68 -12.50 0.02
CA GLY A 91 -10.24 -12.26 -0.08
C GLY A 91 -9.71 -11.28 0.96
N ILE A 92 -10.60 -10.60 1.69
CA ILE A 92 -10.23 -9.53 2.62
C ILE A 92 -9.60 -10.10 3.88
N PRO A 93 -8.37 -9.67 4.26
CA PRO A 93 -7.74 -10.13 5.47
C PRO A 93 -8.50 -9.74 6.74
N VAL A 94 -8.33 -10.52 7.81
CA VAL A 94 -8.88 -10.16 9.13
C VAL A 94 -8.08 -8.99 9.71
N ARG A 95 -8.75 -7.86 10.00
CA ARG A 95 -8.14 -6.64 10.56
C ARG A 95 -7.25 -6.90 11.78
N LYS A 96 -7.72 -7.73 12.72
CA LYS A 96 -6.99 -8.05 13.97
C LYS A 96 -5.65 -8.77 13.73
N THR A 97 -5.49 -9.48 12.62
CA THR A 97 -4.28 -10.24 12.30
C THR A 97 -3.54 -9.68 11.08
N LEU A 98 -3.94 -8.50 10.60
CA LEU A 98 -3.42 -7.88 9.39
C LEU A 98 -1.90 -7.76 9.41
N LEU A 99 -1.35 -7.24 10.51
CA LEU A 99 0.07 -6.89 10.66
C LEU A 99 0.91 -7.97 11.36
N ASN A 100 0.32 -9.12 11.73
CA ASN A 100 1.04 -10.16 12.47
C ASN A 100 2.25 -10.69 11.69
N CYS A 101 2.13 -10.79 10.36
CA CYS A 101 3.21 -11.22 9.49
C CYS A 101 4.32 -10.17 9.32
N CYS A 102 4.11 -8.92 9.75
CA CYS A 102 5.12 -7.85 9.63
C CYS A 102 6.12 -7.82 10.81
N HIS A 103 6.02 -8.75 11.77
CA HIS A 103 6.92 -8.84 12.94
C HIS A 103 7.10 -7.51 13.69
N GLY A 104 6.04 -6.69 13.70
CA GLY A 104 6.03 -5.40 14.38
C GLY A 104 6.83 -4.28 13.71
N LEU A 105 7.20 -4.43 12.43
CA LEU A 105 7.72 -3.34 11.58
C LEU A 105 6.63 -2.38 11.11
N ALA A 106 5.37 -2.83 11.11
CA ALA A 106 4.20 -2.02 10.80
C ALA A 106 3.25 -1.98 12.00
N VAL A 107 2.56 -0.86 12.17
CA VAL A 107 1.59 -0.62 13.24
C VAL A 107 0.35 0.11 12.71
N ILE A 108 -0.77 -0.04 13.42
CA ILE A 108 -1.98 0.76 13.21
C ILE A 108 -1.93 1.93 14.18
N ASP A 109 -1.93 3.13 13.62
CA ASP A 109 -2.11 4.37 14.36
C ASP A 109 -3.59 4.50 14.78
N GLN A 110 -3.86 4.46 16.09
CA GLN A 110 -5.24 4.42 16.59
C GLN A 110 -5.95 5.77 16.47
N GLU A 111 -5.20 6.88 16.51
CA GLU A 111 -5.77 8.23 16.44
C GLU A 111 -6.25 8.53 15.03
N THR A 112 -5.43 8.17 14.04
CA THR A 112 -5.71 8.45 12.62
C THR A 112 -6.34 7.28 11.88
N SER A 113 -6.44 6.09 12.50
CA SER A 113 -6.86 4.84 11.85
C SER A 113 -6.07 4.51 10.58
N THR A 114 -4.80 4.90 10.54
CA THR A 114 -3.88 4.67 9.41
C THR A 114 -2.86 3.58 9.73
N VAL A 115 -2.32 2.98 8.68
CA VAL A 115 -1.18 2.06 8.79
C VAL A 115 0.11 2.81 8.52
N ARG A 116 1.11 2.58 9.38
CA ARG A 116 2.42 3.19 9.26
C ARG A 116 3.52 2.23 9.70
N LEU A 117 4.75 2.55 9.33
CA LEU A 117 5.91 1.87 9.89
C LEU A 117 6.02 2.18 11.39
N VAL A 118 6.58 1.23 12.13
CA VAL A 118 6.68 1.31 13.60
C VAL A 118 7.40 2.57 14.06
N HIS A 119 8.37 3.04 13.29
CA HIS A 119 9.15 4.23 13.56
C HIS A 119 9.69 4.89 12.29
N TYR A 120 9.91 6.21 12.32
CA TYR A 120 10.41 6.96 11.17
C TYR A 120 11.80 6.48 10.71
N SER A 121 12.66 6.05 11.62
CA SER A 121 14.00 5.52 11.28
C SER A 121 13.94 4.26 10.40
N LEU A 122 12.85 3.49 10.45
CA LEU A 122 12.67 2.37 9.51
C LEU A 122 12.37 2.88 8.09
N GLN A 123 11.61 3.97 7.97
CA GLN A 123 11.36 4.62 6.69
C GLN A 123 12.67 5.16 6.10
N GLU A 124 13.53 5.77 6.93
CA GLU A 124 14.87 6.23 6.53
C GLU A 124 15.77 5.07 6.12
N HIS A 125 15.74 3.96 6.86
CA HIS A 125 16.49 2.74 6.53
C HIS A 125 16.07 2.14 5.17
N LEU A 126 14.77 2.13 4.86
CA LEU A 126 14.22 1.61 3.60
C LEU A 126 14.31 2.61 2.44
N ARG A 127 14.47 3.91 2.70
CA ARG A 127 14.52 4.97 1.67
C ARG A 127 15.68 4.78 0.66
N PRO A 128 16.94 4.54 1.05
CA PRO A 128 18.04 4.37 0.10
C PRO A 128 18.04 3.01 -0.60
N GLN A 129 17.30 2.01 -0.09
CA GLN A 129 17.25 0.68 -0.68
C GLN A 129 16.43 0.71 -1.97
N ASP A 130 16.94 0.15 -3.07
CA ASP A 130 16.16 0.03 -4.31
C ASP A 130 15.09 -1.07 -4.22
N GLN A 131 15.25 -2.02 -3.30
CA GLN A 131 14.40 -3.19 -3.18
C GLN A 131 13.74 -3.29 -1.82
N ILE A 132 12.54 -3.86 -1.80
CA ILE A 132 11.80 -4.24 -0.60
C ILE A 132 11.46 -5.73 -0.77
N PHE A 133 12.06 -6.59 0.06
CA PHE A 133 11.91 -8.05 0.00
C PHE A 133 12.22 -8.65 -1.39
N GLY A 134 13.38 -8.29 -1.95
CA GLY A 134 13.86 -8.81 -3.25
C GLY A 134 13.12 -8.28 -4.49
N VAL A 135 12.19 -7.33 -4.32
CA VAL A 135 11.44 -6.71 -5.42
C VAL A 135 11.78 -5.22 -5.47
N THR A 136 12.15 -4.73 -6.66
CA THR A 136 12.49 -3.32 -6.87
C THR A 136 11.31 -2.41 -6.57
N LYS A 137 11.59 -1.18 -6.10
CA LYS A 137 10.57 -0.16 -5.84
C LYS A 137 9.75 0.14 -7.10
N ALA A 138 10.39 0.18 -8.27
CA ALA A 138 9.70 0.35 -9.54
C ALA A 138 8.65 -0.75 -9.79
N LYS A 139 9.00 -2.02 -9.53
CA LYS A 139 8.05 -3.14 -9.64
C LYS A 139 6.93 -3.06 -8.60
N TRP A 140 7.23 -2.62 -7.38
CA TRP A 140 6.20 -2.38 -6.38
C TRP A 140 5.25 -1.25 -6.77
N HIS A 141 5.76 -0.14 -7.28
CA HIS A 141 4.95 0.93 -7.85
C HIS A 141 4.06 0.40 -8.99
N SER A 142 4.57 -0.44 -9.89
CA SER A 142 3.78 -1.10 -10.93
C SER A 142 2.63 -1.94 -10.33
N LYS A 143 2.91 -2.76 -9.32
CA LYS A 143 1.90 -3.58 -8.63
C LYS A 143 0.84 -2.74 -7.93
N ILE A 144 1.22 -1.65 -7.26
CA ILE A 144 0.29 -0.75 -6.60
C ILE A 144 -0.60 -0.04 -7.63
N ALA A 145 -0.02 0.54 -8.68
CA ALA A 145 -0.76 1.19 -9.76
C ALA A 145 -1.78 0.24 -10.39
N ARG A 146 -1.34 -0.99 -10.69
CA ARG A 146 -2.21 -2.04 -11.24
C ARG A 146 -3.36 -2.39 -10.30
N THR A 147 -3.10 -2.54 -9.00
CA THR A 147 -4.14 -2.82 -7.99
C THR A 147 -5.19 -1.69 -7.96
N CYS A 148 -4.74 -0.43 -7.97
CA CYS A 148 -5.64 0.72 -8.02
C CYS A 148 -6.47 0.71 -9.31
N LEU A 149 -5.85 0.51 -10.47
CA LEU A 149 -6.55 0.50 -11.76
C LEU A 149 -7.57 -0.64 -11.85
N THR A 150 -7.20 -1.86 -11.43
CA THR A 150 -8.13 -2.99 -11.35
C THR A 150 -9.33 -2.67 -10.47
N PHE A 151 -9.12 -2.05 -9.31
CA PHE A 151 -10.21 -1.61 -8.43
C PHE A 151 -11.16 -0.63 -9.12
N LEU A 152 -10.61 0.33 -9.87
CA LEU A 152 -11.38 1.36 -10.56
C LEU A 152 -12.19 0.80 -11.75
N GLU A 153 -11.81 -0.35 -12.29
CA GLU A 153 -12.57 -1.06 -13.32
C GLU A 153 -13.70 -1.93 -12.75
N PHE A 154 -13.76 -2.13 -11.42
CA PHE A 154 -14.83 -2.92 -10.83
C PHE A 154 -16.19 -2.23 -11.02
N PRO A 155 -17.24 -3.00 -11.33
CA PRO A 155 -18.58 -2.45 -11.39
C PRO A 155 -18.98 -1.92 -10.02
N SER A 156 -19.73 -0.82 -9.98
CA SER A 156 -20.31 -0.33 -8.74
C SER A 156 -21.16 -1.45 -8.12
N VAL A 157 -20.82 -1.87 -6.89
CA VAL A 157 -21.63 -2.86 -6.17
C VAL A 157 -23.00 -2.24 -5.90
N PRO A 158 -24.10 -2.81 -6.42
CA PRO A 158 -25.43 -2.29 -6.12
C PRO A 158 -25.68 -2.40 -4.62
N ALA A 159 -26.20 -1.35 -3.99
CA ALA A 159 -26.46 -1.31 -2.54
C ALA A 159 -27.32 -2.48 -2.01
N ARG A 160 -28.06 -3.17 -2.89
CA ARG A 160 -28.91 -4.33 -2.59
C ARG A 160 -28.17 -5.66 -2.41
N GLU A 161 -26.96 -5.78 -2.91
CA GLU A 161 -26.13 -7.01 -2.78
C GLU A 161 -25.05 -6.89 -1.71
N ALA A 162 -24.97 -5.73 -1.04
CA ALA A 162 -24.10 -5.55 0.11
C ALA A 162 -24.62 -6.45 1.25
N PRO A 163 -23.85 -7.47 1.68
CA PRO A 163 -24.29 -8.34 2.75
C PRO A 163 -24.55 -7.51 4.01
N GLU A 164 -25.77 -7.61 4.56
CA GLU A 164 -26.29 -6.85 5.71
C GLU A 164 -25.45 -7.02 7.00
N GLN A 165 -24.41 -7.87 7.00
CA GLN A 165 -23.58 -8.20 8.16
C GLN A 165 -22.15 -7.65 8.16
N ASN A 166 -21.74 -6.80 7.21
CA ASN A 166 -20.45 -6.09 7.36
C ASN A 166 -20.65 -4.59 7.17
N ASN A 167 -20.79 -3.90 8.29
CA ASN A 167 -20.71 -2.45 8.45
C ASN A 167 -19.33 -1.86 8.06
N ARG A 168 -18.58 -2.53 7.18
CA ARG A 168 -17.29 -2.09 6.67
C ARG A 168 -17.52 -1.53 5.28
N THR A 169 -17.64 -0.23 5.18
CA THR A 169 -17.36 0.54 3.96
C THR A 169 -15.87 0.36 3.66
N ILE A 170 -15.52 -0.79 3.10
CA ILE A 170 -14.14 -1.09 2.69
C ILE A 170 -13.88 -0.27 1.45
N THR A 171 -13.04 0.74 1.60
CA THR A 171 -12.92 1.86 0.66
C THR A 171 -11.49 1.90 0.17
N LEU A 172 -11.28 1.68 -1.13
CA LEU A 172 -10.08 2.08 -1.87
C LEU A 172 -10.29 3.21 -2.89
N PRO A 173 -11.51 3.68 -3.25
CA PRO A 173 -11.73 4.55 -4.41
C PRO A 173 -10.98 5.86 -4.30
N PHE A 174 -10.87 6.47 -3.12
CA PHE A 174 -10.15 7.74 -3.00
C PHE A 174 -8.64 7.57 -3.25
N TYR A 175 -7.98 6.63 -2.58
CA TYR A 175 -6.56 6.34 -2.85
C TYR A 175 -6.35 5.89 -4.29
N ALA A 176 -7.16 4.94 -4.77
CA ALA A 176 -7.03 4.41 -6.12
C ALA A 176 -7.14 5.53 -7.15
N SER A 177 -8.20 6.35 -7.10
CA SER A 177 -8.46 7.41 -8.08
C SER A 177 -7.38 8.48 -8.10
N THR A 178 -6.85 8.83 -6.92
CA THR A 178 -5.94 9.98 -6.77
C THR A 178 -4.46 9.62 -6.80
N GLN A 179 -4.08 8.34 -6.71
CA GLN A 179 -2.68 7.93 -6.57
C GLN A 179 -2.18 6.98 -7.65
N TRP A 180 -3.05 6.31 -8.41
CA TRP A 180 -2.64 5.31 -9.42
C TRP A 180 -1.60 5.86 -10.41
N GLY A 181 -1.77 7.11 -10.87
CA GLY A 181 -0.88 7.73 -11.85
C GLY A 181 0.50 8.08 -11.27
N HIS A 182 0.58 8.47 -10.00
CA HIS A 182 1.84 8.70 -9.30
C HIS A 182 2.67 7.41 -9.16
N HIS A 183 2.00 6.29 -8.89
CA HIS A 183 2.64 4.98 -8.87
C HIS A 183 3.03 4.54 -10.29
N LEU A 184 2.16 4.69 -11.29
CA LEU A 184 2.48 4.35 -12.68
C LEU A 184 3.72 5.10 -13.17
N ARG A 185 3.85 6.39 -12.86
CA ARG A 185 5.00 7.22 -13.24
C ARG A 185 6.34 6.72 -12.65
N ARG A 186 6.31 6.14 -11.45
CA ARG A 186 7.49 5.57 -10.76
C ARG A 186 7.68 4.08 -11.03
N SER A 187 6.79 3.49 -11.84
CA SER A 187 6.87 2.09 -12.21
C SER A 187 7.89 1.86 -13.32
N ASP A 188 8.32 0.62 -13.49
CA ASP A 188 9.07 0.24 -14.67
C ASP A 188 8.14 0.20 -15.89
N ASN A 189 8.54 0.85 -16.99
CA ASN A 189 7.81 0.82 -18.26
C ASN A 189 7.81 -0.57 -18.94
N SER A 190 8.23 -1.62 -18.23
CA SER A 190 8.39 -2.99 -18.74
C SER A 190 7.08 -3.79 -18.71
N SER A 191 6.10 -3.38 -17.90
CA SER A 191 4.81 -4.06 -17.78
C SER A 191 3.76 -3.39 -18.68
N ASP A 192 3.68 -3.87 -19.92
CA ASP A 192 2.64 -3.46 -20.88
C ASP A 192 1.23 -3.54 -20.27
N THR A 193 0.99 -4.51 -19.39
CA THR A 193 -0.32 -4.72 -18.75
C THR A 193 -0.79 -3.54 -17.88
N THR A 194 0.09 -2.90 -17.12
CA THR A 194 -0.30 -1.79 -16.23
C THR A 194 -0.63 -0.54 -17.05
N MET A 195 0.13 -0.30 -18.12
CA MET A 195 -0.12 0.81 -19.03
C MET A 195 -1.43 0.62 -19.81
N GLU A 196 -1.74 -0.59 -20.25
CA GLU A 196 -3.01 -0.87 -20.94
C GLU A 196 -4.22 -0.70 -20.01
N LEU A 197 -4.11 -1.06 -18.73
CA LEU A 197 -5.16 -0.75 -17.73
C LEU A 197 -5.34 0.75 -17.55
N ALA A 198 -4.25 1.52 -17.51
CA ALA A 198 -4.32 2.97 -17.40
C ALA A 198 -5.02 3.61 -18.61
N LYS A 199 -4.65 3.20 -19.82
CA LYS A 199 -5.33 3.64 -21.05
C LYS A 199 -6.80 3.27 -21.02
N ARG A 200 -7.14 2.01 -20.66
CA ARG A 200 -8.53 1.57 -20.60
C ARG A 200 -9.35 2.38 -19.60
N TYR A 201 -8.80 2.66 -18.42
CA TYR A 201 -9.44 3.53 -17.44
C TYR A 201 -9.65 4.95 -17.98
N LEU A 202 -8.64 5.54 -18.64
CA LEU A 202 -8.73 6.89 -19.21
C LEU A 202 -9.69 7.02 -20.39
N TYR A 203 -9.86 5.98 -21.20
CA TYR A 203 -10.73 6.04 -22.39
C TYR A 203 -12.14 5.50 -22.14
N ASN A 204 -12.27 4.46 -21.33
CA ASN A 204 -13.55 3.77 -21.09
C ASN A 204 -14.04 3.92 -19.65
N GLY A 205 -13.11 3.95 -18.68
CA GLY A 205 -13.43 4.05 -17.26
C GLY A 205 -14.07 5.38 -16.88
N LEU A 206 -13.67 6.49 -17.53
CA LEU A 206 -14.23 7.82 -17.28
C LEU A 206 -15.74 7.89 -17.55
N ALA A 207 -16.24 7.16 -18.56
CA ALA A 207 -17.68 7.11 -18.84
C ALA A 207 -18.45 6.19 -17.88
N ASN A 208 -17.77 5.19 -17.32
CA ASN A 208 -18.40 4.07 -16.59
C ASN A 208 -18.28 4.17 -15.07
N ASN A 209 -17.38 5.00 -14.52
CA ASN A 209 -17.15 5.13 -13.09
C ASN A 209 -17.16 6.60 -12.66
N PHE A 210 -18.37 7.15 -12.51
CA PHE A 210 -18.59 8.56 -12.16
C PHE A 210 -18.02 8.92 -10.77
N GLU A 211 -18.06 7.99 -9.81
CA GLU A 211 -17.55 8.23 -8.46
C GLU A 211 -16.04 8.36 -8.41
N SER A 212 -15.29 7.54 -9.15
CA SER A 212 -13.82 7.69 -9.20
C SER A 212 -13.39 9.00 -9.84
N LEU A 213 -14.11 9.44 -10.88
CA LEU A 213 -13.93 10.74 -11.50
C LEU A 213 -14.20 11.89 -10.54
N ARG A 214 -15.31 11.83 -9.81
CA ARG A 214 -15.68 12.85 -8.81
C ARG A 214 -14.61 12.97 -7.74
N LEU A 215 -14.12 11.85 -7.20
CA LEU A 215 -13.08 11.84 -6.17
C LEU A 215 -11.74 12.38 -6.70
N LEU A 216 -11.37 12.06 -7.94
CA LEU A 216 -10.18 12.62 -8.57
C LEU A 216 -10.34 14.14 -8.77
N TYR A 217 -11.51 14.60 -9.21
CA TYR A 217 -11.79 16.01 -9.38
C TYR A 217 -11.69 16.79 -8.05
N GLU A 218 -12.30 16.28 -6.98
CA GLU A 218 -12.21 16.86 -5.64
C GLU A 218 -10.76 17.01 -5.17
N ALA A 219 -9.89 16.06 -5.54
CA ALA A 219 -8.47 16.15 -5.25
C ALA A 219 -7.73 17.15 -6.15
N MET A 220 -8.11 17.28 -7.42
CA MET A 220 -7.52 18.22 -8.37
C MET A 220 -7.91 19.68 -8.08
N TYR A 221 -9.16 19.92 -7.68
CA TYR A 221 -9.74 21.25 -7.51
C TYR A 221 -10.50 21.37 -6.18
N PRO A 222 -9.79 21.35 -5.03
CA PRO A 222 -10.42 21.33 -3.70
C PRO A 222 -11.25 22.58 -3.36
N TYR A 223 -11.16 23.66 -4.16
CA TYR A 223 -11.81 24.94 -3.92
C TYR A 223 -12.83 25.35 -5.00
N ASP A 224 -13.07 24.54 -6.04
CA ASP A 224 -13.96 24.89 -7.15
C ASP A 224 -15.06 23.82 -7.32
N TYR A 225 -16.16 23.97 -6.60
CA TYR A 225 -17.20 22.94 -6.47
C TYR A 225 -18.29 22.99 -7.54
N GLN A 226 -18.37 24.06 -8.34
CA GLN A 226 -19.62 24.42 -9.01
C GLN A 226 -19.67 24.20 -10.53
N ARG A 227 -18.65 23.60 -11.15
CA ARG A 227 -18.73 23.37 -12.59
C ARG A 227 -17.80 22.24 -13.01
N LEU A 228 -18.30 21.37 -13.90
CA LEU A 228 -17.52 20.58 -14.88
C LEU A 228 -17.20 19.12 -14.57
N LEU A 229 -18.24 18.28 -14.42
CA LEU A 229 -18.09 16.86 -14.79
C LEU A 229 -18.03 16.67 -16.32
N ASP A 230 -18.54 17.63 -17.10
CA ASP A 230 -18.58 17.55 -18.57
C ASP A 230 -17.27 17.93 -19.30
N GLN A 231 -16.22 18.40 -18.59
CA GLN A 231 -14.98 18.90 -19.23
C GLN A 231 -13.68 18.19 -18.82
N VAL A 232 -13.72 17.21 -17.91
CA VAL A 232 -12.49 16.50 -17.52
C VAL A 232 -12.14 15.45 -18.59
N SER A 233 -11.30 15.84 -19.55
CA SER A 233 -10.67 14.92 -20.48
C SER A 233 -9.53 14.11 -19.83
N ALA A 234 -9.17 12.99 -20.45
CA ALA A 234 -8.00 12.21 -20.08
C ALA A 234 -6.72 13.06 -20.01
N ALA A 235 -6.62 14.14 -20.80
CA ALA A 235 -5.47 15.04 -20.79
C ALA A 235 -5.33 15.81 -19.46
N HIS A 236 -6.44 16.21 -18.82
CA HIS A 236 -6.40 16.85 -17.49
C HIS A 236 -5.87 15.88 -16.43
N ILE A 237 -6.29 14.62 -16.49
CA ILE A 237 -5.86 13.57 -15.54
C ILE A 237 -4.37 13.27 -15.73
N VAL A 238 -3.92 13.13 -16.97
CA VAL A 238 -2.49 12.96 -17.27
C VAL A 238 -1.70 14.18 -16.79
N ALA A 239 -2.18 15.40 -17.07
CA ALA A 239 -1.53 16.62 -16.60
C ALA A 239 -1.43 16.65 -15.07
N PHE A 240 -2.47 16.28 -14.32
CA PHE A 240 -2.41 16.22 -12.86
C PHE A 240 -1.27 15.33 -12.34
N PHE A 241 -1.13 14.13 -12.90
CA PHE A 241 -0.09 13.18 -12.47
C PHE A 241 1.32 13.55 -12.96
N TRP A 242 1.44 14.37 -14.01
CA TRP A 242 2.73 14.77 -14.61
C TRP A 242 3.14 16.23 -14.36
N ALA A 243 2.26 17.11 -13.88
CA ALA A 243 2.54 18.54 -13.70
C ALA A 243 3.43 18.86 -12.49
N PHE A 244 3.58 17.95 -11.52
CA PHE A 244 4.53 18.09 -10.42
C PHE A 244 5.96 17.63 -10.79
N LEU A 245 6.50 18.18 -11.88
CA LEU A 245 7.88 17.93 -12.33
C LEU A 245 8.91 18.92 -11.74
N GLU A 246 8.50 19.98 -11.05
CA GLU A 246 9.43 21.06 -10.64
C GLU A 246 9.55 21.31 -9.12
N SER A 247 8.98 20.47 -8.24
CA SER A 247 8.94 20.80 -6.80
C SER A 247 9.45 19.74 -5.82
N CYS A 248 10.12 18.68 -6.26
CA CYS A 248 10.85 17.79 -5.34
C CYS A 248 12.31 17.65 -5.76
N PRO A 249 13.27 18.22 -5.00
CA PRO A 249 14.68 17.92 -5.19
C PRO A 249 14.94 16.45 -4.81
N THR A 250 15.73 15.79 -5.64
CA THR A 250 16.31 14.45 -5.49
C THR A 250 16.98 14.23 -4.13
#